data_AF-A0A5K3EHN8-F1
#
_entry.id   AF-A0A5K3EHN8-F1
#
_cell.length_a   1.000
_cell.length_b   1.000
_cell.length_c   1.000
_cell.angle_alpha   90.00
_cell.angle_beta   90.00
_cell.angle_gamma   90.00
#
_symmetry.space_group_name_H-M   'P 1'
#
loop_
_entity.id
_entity.type
_entity.pdbx_description
1 polymer ?
#
loop_
_entity_poly.entity_id
_entity_poly.type
_entity_poly.pdbx_seq_one_letter_code
_entity_poly.pdbx_strand_id
1 'polypeptide(L)'
;MEVVKTKKFIPTILVNKLTFVMSVSLLTFFVFCCVYRPSLLFFTFTIVFVLLMIFRAISYTRSNNILFMAGPCYFVNVYAFIYIWAVPYCLPVFYVLFGLANSTVYCAIVLFRNSFVFHNYDKMTSCFIHIVPPLISYCIRWFPSLSSVMWWTKFVDTKGDRRVATFNHMGDWIYMVVIPNAFFIAHTVLYFVIVHMIIKPDEKYNDNYRYLRSKYFLKWNAYQHLKPR
;
A
#
# COMPACT_ATOMS: atom_id res chain seq x y z
N MET A 1 -10.25 35.25 16.25
CA MET A 1 -10.97 34.55 15.15
C MET A 1 -11.62 33.31 15.74
N GLU A 2 -12.93 33.35 15.98
CA GLU A 2 -13.68 32.15 16.34
C GLU A 2 -13.61 31.15 15.18
N VAL A 3 -13.11 29.95 15.46
CA VAL A 3 -13.18 28.84 14.52
C VAL A 3 -14.64 28.44 14.42
N VAL A 4 -15.34 28.92 13.39
CA VAL A 4 -16.68 28.48 13.03
C VAL A 4 -16.62 26.96 12.85
N LYS A 5 -17.09 26.22 13.86
CA LYS A 5 -17.23 24.77 13.79
C LYS A 5 -18.33 24.47 12.77
N THR A 6 -17.95 24.32 11.50
CA THR A 6 -18.83 23.74 10.48
C THR A 6 -19.38 22.43 11.02
N LYS A 7 -20.69 22.41 11.33
CA LYS A 7 -21.40 21.19 11.73
C LYS A 7 -21.18 20.18 10.61
N LYS A 8 -20.48 19.08 10.91
CA LYS A 8 -20.35 17.97 9.96
C LYS A 8 -21.75 17.47 9.66
N PHE A 9 -22.11 17.44 8.38
CA PHE A 9 -23.42 16.96 7.89
C PHE A 9 -23.71 15.52 8.35
N ILE A 10 -22.66 14.71 8.53
CA ILE A 10 -22.76 13.34 9.04
C ILE A 10 -22.14 13.27 10.45
N PRO A 11 -22.85 12.73 11.46
CA PRO A 11 -22.30 12.53 12.79
C PRO A 11 -21.06 11.62 12.75
N THR A 12 -19.99 12.01 13.44
CA THR A 12 -18.75 11.20 13.51
C THR A 12 -18.99 9.80 14.06
N ILE A 13 -19.94 9.66 15.00
CA ILE A 13 -20.31 8.35 15.56
C ILE A 13 -20.92 7.42 14.51
N LEU A 14 -21.70 7.95 13.56
CA LEU A 14 -22.27 7.17 12.47
C LEU A 14 -21.18 6.71 11.50
N VAL A 15 -20.26 7.62 11.13
CA VAL A 15 -19.11 7.28 10.28
C VAL A 15 -18.27 6.17 10.91
N ASN A 16 -17.99 6.24 12.21
CA ASN A 16 -17.19 5.23 12.91
C ASN A 16 -17.88 3.85 12.91
N LYS A 17 -19.19 3.81 13.15
CA LYS A 17 -19.99 2.57 13.12
C LYS A 17 -20.03 1.95 11.73
N LEU A 18 -20.31 2.76 10.71
CA LEU A 18 -20.31 2.31 9.31
C LEU A 18 -18.92 1.82 8.89
N THR A 19 -17.87 2.57 9.24
CA THR A 19 -16.49 2.17 8.96
C THR A 19 -16.15 0.84 9.61
N PHE A 20 -16.59 0.62 10.86
CA PHE A 20 -16.38 -0.64 11.56
C PHE A 20 -17.02 -1.81 10.79
N VAL A 21 -18.31 -1.71 10.48
CA VAL A 21 -19.03 -2.76 9.75
C VAL A 21 -18.38 -3.02 8.40
N MET A 22 -18.14 -1.99 7.61
CA MET A 22 -17.51 -2.11 6.30
C MET A 22 -16.11 -2.71 6.36
N SER A 23 -15.30 -2.32 7.35
CA SER A 23 -13.93 -2.82 7.53
C SER A 23 -13.91 -4.31 7.87
N VAL A 24 -14.79 -4.75 8.76
CA VAL A 24 -14.91 -6.16 9.15
C VAL A 24 -15.47 -6.98 7.99
N SER A 25 -16.55 -6.52 7.34
CA SER A 25 -17.13 -7.21 6.17
C SER A 25 -16.12 -7.33 5.04
N LEU A 26 -15.36 -6.27 4.75
CA LEU A 26 -14.35 -6.29 3.70
C LEU A 26 -13.18 -7.22 4.04
N LEU A 27 -12.73 -7.25 5.30
CA LEU A 27 -11.70 -8.20 5.75
C LEU A 27 -12.16 -9.65 5.55
N THR A 28 -13.38 -9.99 5.99
CA THR A 28 -13.96 -11.32 5.80
C THR A 28 -14.09 -11.66 4.31
N PHE A 29 -14.51 -10.69 3.49
CA PHE A 29 -14.61 -10.88 2.05
C PHE A 29 -13.26 -11.12 1.38
N PHE A 30 -12.19 -10.42 1.80
CA PHE A 30 -10.84 -10.69 1.31
C PHE A 30 -10.37 -12.11 1.63
N VAL A 31 -10.65 -12.61 2.84
CA VAL A 31 -10.34 -14.00 3.20
C VAL A 31 -11.10 -14.96 2.29
N PHE A 32 -12.40 -14.74 2.09
CA PHE A 32 -13.22 -15.53 1.15
C PHE A 32 -12.63 -15.52 -0.27
N CYS A 33 -12.28 -14.35 -0.81
CA CYS A 33 -11.63 -14.26 -2.11
C CYS A 33 -10.34 -15.09 -2.17
N CYS A 34 -9.47 -14.97 -1.17
CA CYS A 34 -8.18 -15.68 -1.21
C CYS A 34 -8.32 -17.21 -1.12
N VAL A 35 -9.27 -17.69 -0.32
CA VAL A 35 -9.47 -19.13 -0.07
C VAL A 35 -10.28 -19.78 -1.19
N TYR A 36 -11.36 -19.13 -1.65
CA TYR A 36 -12.30 -19.74 -2.58
C TYR A 36 -12.09 -19.31 -4.03
N ARG A 37 -11.84 -18.01 -4.27
CA ARG A 37 -11.79 -17.45 -5.63
C ARG A 37 -10.83 -16.27 -5.76
N PRO A 38 -9.52 -16.51 -5.90
CA PRO A 38 -8.50 -15.46 -5.91
C PRO A 38 -8.72 -14.35 -6.94
N SER A 39 -9.33 -14.64 -8.08
CA SER A 39 -9.61 -13.59 -9.07
C SER A 39 -10.58 -12.51 -8.59
N LEU A 40 -11.50 -12.83 -7.66
CA LEU A 40 -12.36 -11.82 -7.02
C LEU A 40 -11.55 -10.83 -6.18
N LEU A 41 -10.39 -11.23 -5.67
CA LEU A 41 -9.49 -10.34 -4.92
C LEU A 41 -9.06 -9.15 -5.80
N PHE A 42 -8.81 -9.37 -7.08
CA PHE A 42 -8.28 -8.36 -8.00
C PHE A 42 -9.33 -7.30 -8.36
N PHE A 43 -10.57 -7.73 -8.63
CA PHE A 43 -11.70 -6.82 -8.82
C PHE A 43 -11.98 -6.02 -7.55
N THR A 44 -12.04 -6.70 -6.40
CA THR A 44 -12.27 -6.07 -5.10
C THR A 44 -11.19 -5.05 -4.77
N PHE A 45 -9.92 -5.41 -4.99
CA PHE A 45 -8.78 -4.52 -4.84
C PHE A 45 -8.95 -3.26 -5.70
N THR A 46 -9.31 -3.42 -6.97
CA THR A 46 -9.51 -2.28 -7.89
C THR A 46 -10.59 -1.32 -7.43
N ILE A 47 -11.79 -1.84 -7.15
CA ILE A 47 -12.93 -1.01 -6.74
C ILE A 47 -12.64 -0.31 -5.40
N VAL A 48 -12.18 -1.07 -4.41
CA VAL A 48 -11.94 -0.54 -3.06
C VAL A 48 -10.77 0.44 -3.05
N PHE A 49 -9.68 0.16 -3.76
CA PHE A 49 -8.54 1.06 -3.82
C PHE A 49 -8.93 2.41 -4.40
N VAL A 50 -9.62 2.45 -5.54
CA VAL A 50 -10.04 3.72 -6.17
C VAL A 50 -10.90 4.54 -5.21
N LEU A 51 -11.90 3.92 -4.58
CA LEU A 51 -12.75 4.60 -3.60
C LEU A 51 -11.94 5.15 -2.41
N LEU A 52 -11.09 4.33 -1.80
CA LEU A 52 -10.29 4.72 -0.66
C LEU A 52 -9.27 5.82 -1.01
N MET A 53 -8.68 5.78 -2.22
CA MET A 53 -7.73 6.80 -2.66
C MET A 53 -8.42 8.15 -2.89
N ILE A 54 -9.63 8.17 -3.44
CA ILE A 54 -10.42 9.41 -3.58
C ILE A 54 -10.69 10.02 -2.20
N PHE A 55 -11.21 9.23 -1.26
CA PHE A 55 -11.47 9.72 0.11
C PHE A 55 -10.19 10.21 0.80
N ARG A 56 -9.09 9.48 0.61
CA ARG A 56 -7.80 9.83 1.20
C ARG A 56 -7.21 11.09 0.60
N ALA A 57 -7.29 11.30 -0.71
CA ALA A 57 -6.83 12.53 -1.36
C ALA A 57 -7.56 13.77 -0.82
N ILE A 58 -8.89 13.67 -0.64
CA ILE A 58 -9.70 14.75 -0.06
C ILE A 58 -9.28 15.01 1.40
N SER A 59 -9.15 13.97 2.21
CA SER A 59 -8.76 14.06 3.63
C SER A 59 -7.35 14.62 3.80
N TYR A 60 -6.41 14.17 2.97
CA TYR A 60 -4.99 14.52 3.06
C TYR A 60 -4.72 15.92 2.53
N THR A 61 -5.46 16.38 1.52
CA THR A 61 -5.44 17.79 1.10
C THR A 61 -5.89 18.70 2.24
N ARG A 62 -6.96 18.33 2.97
CA ARG A 62 -7.47 19.12 4.10
C ARG A 62 -6.57 19.12 5.33
N SER A 63 -5.69 18.13 5.46
CA SER A 63 -4.80 17.95 6.61
C SER A 63 -3.32 18.22 6.29
N ASN A 64 -3.02 18.82 5.11
CA ASN A 64 -1.67 19.08 4.61
C ASN A 64 -0.77 17.82 4.56
N ASN A 65 -1.38 16.65 4.37
CA ASN A 65 -0.72 15.34 4.36
C ASN A 65 -0.64 14.75 2.94
N ILE A 66 -0.97 15.53 1.90
CA ILE A 66 -1.10 15.00 0.52
C ILE A 66 0.18 14.35 0.00
N LEU A 67 1.35 14.81 0.45
CA LEU A 67 2.66 14.28 0.05
C LEU A 67 2.92 12.85 0.52
N PHE A 68 2.19 12.36 1.54
CA PHE A 68 2.24 10.96 1.92
C PHE A 68 1.72 10.03 0.82
N MET A 69 0.80 10.50 -0.04
CA MET A 69 0.24 9.70 -1.13
C MET A 69 1.24 9.45 -2.26
N ALA A 70 2.35 10.19 -2.30
CA ALA A 70 3.48 9.91 -3.20
C ALA A 70 4.50 8.94 -2.56
N GLY A 71 4.12 8.25 -1.48
CA GLY A 71 4.97 7.25 -0.84
C GLY A 71 5.11 5.95 -1.64
N PRO A 72 6.16 5.14 -1.36
CA PRO A 72 6.43 3.90 -2.08
C PRO A 72 5.27 2.89 -2.07
N CYS A 73 4.46 2.83 -1.01
CA CYS A 73 3.33 1.91 -0.97
C CYS A 73 2.26 2.24 -2.02
N TYR A 74 1.98 3.51 -2.29
CA TYR A 74 1.05 3.92 -3.34
C TYR A 74 1.58 3.53 -4.72
N PHE A 75 2.88 3.76 -4.96
CA PHE A 75 3.56 3.32 -6.17
C PHE A 75 3.42 1.81 -6.39
N VAL A 76 3.65 0.98 -5.37
CA VAL A 76 3.54 -0.48 -5.51
C VAL A 76 2.10 -0.94 -5.73
N ASN A 77 1.09 -0.26 -5.18
CA ASN A 77 -0.31 -0.55 -5.49
C ASN A 77 -0.64 -0.21 -6.96
N VAL A 78 -0.13 0.91 -7.48
CA VAL A 78 -0.25 1.25 -8.91
C VAL A 78 0.48 0.23 -9.77
N TYR A 79 1.68 -0.20 -9.36
CA TYR A 79 2.43 -1.26 -10.04
C TYR A 79 1.65 -2.59 -10.05
N ALA A 80 0.96 -2.92 -8.95
CA ALA A 80 0.08 -4.07 -8.88
C ALA A 80 -1.09 -3.96 -9.89
N PHE A 81 -1.70 -2.78 -10.07
CA PHE A 81 -2.70 -2.57 -11.10
C PHE A 81 -2.17 -2.78 -12.51
N ILE A 82 -1.00 -2.22 -12.82
CA ILE A 82 -0.36 -2.40 -14.13
C ILE A 82 -0.15 -3.90 -14.40
N TYR A 83 0.38 -4.62 -13.42
CA TYR A 83 0.59 -6.06 -13.57
C TYR A 83 -0.72 -6.84 -13.78
N ILE A 84 -1.70 -6.63 -12.91
CA ILE A 84 -2.98 -7.35 -12.93
C ILE A 84 -3.74 -7.09 -14.25
N TRP A 85 -3.85 -5.82 -14.65
CA TRP A 85 -4.72 -5.44 -15.75
C TRP A 85 -4.03 -5.39 -17.12
N ALA A 86 -2.74 -5.05 -17.19
CA ALA A 86 -2.07 -4.84 -18.48
C ALA A 86 -1.15 -6.00 -18.88
N VAL A 87 -0.35 -6.54 -17.94
CA VAL A 87 0.72 -7.51 -18.25
C VAL A 87 0.76 -8.72 -17.31
N PRO A 88 -0.36 -9.42 -17.04
CA PRO A 88 -0.41 -10.52 -16.07
C PRO A 88 0.36 -11.77 -16.53
N TYR A 89 0.79 -11.84 -17.78
CA TYR A 89 1.61 -12.89 -18.38
C TYR A 89 3.13 -12.60 -18.31
N CYS A 90 3.53 -11.42 -17.83
CA CYS A 90 4.93 -11.00 -17.83
C CYS A 90 5.64 -11.35 -16.52
N LEU A 91 6.45 -12.42 -16.55
CA LEU A 91 7.15 -12.95 -15.38
C LEU A 91 8.15 -11.97 -14.74
N PRO A 92 8.97 -11.21 -15.49
CA PRO A 92 9.85 -10.20 -14.89
C PRO A 92 9.09 -9.10 -14.13
N VAL A 93 7.96 -8.64 -14.66
CA VAL A 93 7.11 -7.63 -13.99
C VAL A 93 6.54 -8.22 -12.70
N PHE A 94 6.13 -9.49 -12.72
CA PHE A 94 5.68 -10.17 -11.51
C PHE A 94 6.78 -10.26 -10.44
N TYR A 95 8.03 -10.55 -10.81
CA TYR A 95 9.14 -10.60 -9.87
C TYR A 95 9.37 -9.26 -9.16
N VAL A 96 9.31 -8.17 -9.91
CA VAL A 96 9.41 -6.82 -9.34
C VAL A 96 8.25 -6.53 -8.39
N LEU A 97 7.01 -6.85 -8.80
CA LEU A 97 5.83 -6.71 -7.92
C LEU A 97 5.99 -7.53 -6.65
N PHE A 98 6.36 -8.80 -6.77
CA PHE A 98 6.54 -9.73 -5.66
C PHE A 98 7.61 -9.21 -4.69
N GLY A 99 8.77 -8.80 -5.19
CA GLY A 99 9.84 -8.23 -4.39
C GLY A 99 9.41 -6.96 -3.67
N LEU A 100 8.84 -5.98 -4.38
CA LEU A 100 8.41 -4.70 -3.80
C LEU A 100 7.29 -4.85 -2.77
N ALA A 101 6.31 -5.73 -3.05
CA ALA A 101 5.19 -5.98 -2.14
C ALA A 101 5.66 -6.63 -0.83
N ASN A 102 6.48 -7.68 -0.92
CA ASN A 102 6.90 -8.46 0.24
C ASN A 102 8.09 -7.85 1.00
N SER A 103 8.78 -6.85 0.44
CA SER A 103 9.83 -6.10 1.14
C SER A 103 9.35 -4.71 1.55
N THR A 104 9.37 -3.73 0.65
CA THR A 104 9.08 -2.32 0.91
C THR A 104 7.71 -2.11 1.55
N VAL A 105 6.67 -2.70 0.96
CA VAL A 105 5.29 -2.46 1.41
C VAL A 105 5.00 -3.18 2.72
N TYR A 106 5.44 -4.43 2.85
CA TYR A 106 5.24 -5.23 4.06
C TYR A 106 6.03 -4.67 5.25
N CYS A 107 7.30 -4.32 5.07
CA CYS A 107 8.13 -3.73 6.13
C CYS A 107 7.59 -2.37 6.60
N ALA A 108 6.92 -1.62 5.72
CA ALA A 108 6.29 -0.36 6.10
C ALA A 108 5.16 -0.54 7.15
N ILE A 109 4.53 -1.71 7.24
CA ILE A 109 3.57 -2.03 8.32
C ILE A 109 4.25 -1.88 9.68
N VAL A 110 5.46 -2.44 9.81
CA VAL A 110 6.26 -2.37 11.05
C VAL A 110 6.75 -0.94 11.29
N LEU A 111 7.31 -0.29 10.27
CA LEU A 111 7.90 1.05 10.37
C LEU A 111 6.87 2.10 10.81
N PHE A 112 5.68 2.09 10.20
CA PHE A 112 4.60 3.03 10.52
C PHE A 112 3.74 2.56 11.69
N ARG A 113 3.99 1.35 12.22
CA ARG A 113 3.20 0.69 13.27
C ARG A 113 1.72 0.68 12.89
N ASN A 114 1.43 0.21 11.69
CA ASN A 114 0.06 0.07 11.21
C ASN A 114 -0.66 -0.98 12.05
N SER A 115 -1.92 -0.73 12.37
CA SER A 115 -2.74 -1.60 13.20
C SER A 115 -4.18 -1.54 12.72
N PHE A 116 -4.91 -2.65 12.85
CA PHE A 116 -6.32 -2.69 12.55
C PHE A 116 -7.10 -1.88 13.58
N VAL A 117 -7.58 -0.73 13.14
CA VAL A 117 -8.48 0.13 13.92
C VAL A 117 -9.77 0.23 13.13
N PHE A 118 -10.63 -0.78 13.29
CA PHE A 118 -11.79 -1.00 12.41
C PHE A 118 -12.74 0.19 12.30
N HIS A 119 -12.85 1.02 13.34
CA HIS A 119 -13.72 2.21 13.32
C HIS A 119 -13.04 3.45 12.70
N ASN A 120 -11.78 3.37 12.27
CA ASN A 120 -11.00 4.47 11.70
C ASN A 120 -10.61 4.15 10.26
N TYR A 121 -11.26 4.83 9.31
CA TYR A 121 -11.10 4.54 7.89
C TYR A 121 -9.69 4.85 7.39
N ASP A 122 -9.01 5.84 7.96
CA ASP A 122 -7.65 6.23 7.55
C ASP A 122 -6.62 5.16 7.95
N LYS A 123 -6.77 4.59 9.15
CA LYS A 123 -5.96 3.47 9.63
C LYS A 123 -6.23 2.21 8.83
N MET A 124 -7.51 1.90 8.57
CA MET A 124 -7.89 0.75 7.74
C MET A 124 -7.42 0.89 6.30
N THR A 125 -7.48 2.10 5.71
CA THR A 125 -6.93 2.37 4.37
C THR A 125 -5.43 2.14 4.33
N SER A 126 -4.71 2.54 5.37
CA SER A 126 -3.27 2.28 5.48
C SER A 126 -3.00 0.77 5.55
N CYS A 127 -3.73 0.01 6.38
CA CYS A 127 -3.59 -1.45 6.40
C CYS A 127 -3.89 -2.08 5.02
N PHE A 128 -4.94 -1.61 4.33
CA PHE A 128 -5.34 -2.12 3.02
C PHE A 128 -4.22 -1.96 1.97
N ILE A 129 -3.66 -0.75 1.79
CA ILE A 129 -2.58 -0.52 0.82
C ILE A 129 -1.29 -1.28 1.15
N HIS A 130 -1.12 -1.71 2.40
CA HIS A 130 0.07 -2.44 2.83
C HIS A 130 -0.09 -3.97 2.80
N ILE A 131 -1.31 -4.50 2.94
CA ILE A 131 -1.57 -5.94 3.03
C ILE A 131 -1.97 -6.53 1.68
N VAL A 132 -2.72 -5.78 0.87
CA VAL A 132 -3.32 -6.34 -0.35
C VAL A 132 -2.30 -6.64 -1.45
N PRO A 133 -1.27 -5.81 -1.75
CA PRO A 133 -0.27 -6.19 -2.75
C PRO A 133 0.49 -7.49 -2.40
N PRO A 134 0.97 -7.71 -1.15
CA PRO A 134 1.50 -9.01 -0.74
C PRO A 134 0.52 -10.16 -0.97
N LEU A 135 -0.75 -9.97 -0.59
CA LEU A 135 -1.79 -10.99 -0.72
C LEU A 135 -2.09 -11.36 -2.18
N ILE A 136 -2.13 -10.37 -3.07
CA ILE A 136 -2.25 -10.55 -4.52
C ILE A 136 -1.05 -11.34 -5.05
N SER A 137 0.17 -10.93 -4.66
CA SER A 137 1.39 -11.63 -5.08
C SER A 137 1.40 -13.09 -4.61
N TYR A 138 0.88 -13.36 -3.42
CA TYR A 138 0.70 -14.72 -2.89
C TYR A 138 -0.28 -15.53 -3.73
N CYS A 139 -1.47 -15.01 -4.01
CA CYS A 139 -2.47 -15.69 -4.84
C CYS A 139 -1.90 -16.07 -6.22
N ILE A 140 -1.15 -15.18 -6.85
CA ILE A 140 -0.59 -15.41 -8.19
C ILE A 140 0.58 -16.40 -8.13
N ARG A 141 1.41 -16.32 -7.11
CA ARG A 141 2.54 -17.24 -6.89
C ARG A 141 2.07 -18.69 -6.69
N TRP A 142 1.16 -18.92 -5.76
CA TRP A 142 0.79 -20.29 -5.35
C TRP A 142 -0.48 -20.82 -6.01
N PHE A 143 -1.32 -19.95 -6.59
CA PHE A 143 -2.59 -20.32 -7.19
C PHE A 143 -2.80 -19.62 -8.56
N PRO A 144 -1.86 -19.72 -9.51
CA PRO A 144 -1.95 -19.01 -10.79
C PRO A 144 -3.18 -19.43 -11.62
N SER A 145 -3.54 -20.71 -11.59
CA SER A 145 -4.73 -21.22 -12.29
C SER A 145 -6.03 -20.64 -11.72
N LEU A 146 -6.17 -20.62 -10.39
CA LEU A 146 -7.33 -20.04 -9.71
C LEU A 146 -7.39 -18.52 -9.84
N SER A 147 -6.22 -17.86 -9.89
CA SER A 147 -6.09 -16.42 -10.14
C SER A 147 -6.48 -16.04 -11.56
N SER A 148 -6.26 -16.93 -12.53
CA SER A 148 -6.66 -16.75 -13.95
C SER A 148 -8.16 -16.93 -14.21
N VAL A 149 -8.86 -17.44 -13.20
CA VAL A 149 -10.29 -17.30 -12.92
C VAL A 149 -11.07 -16.11 -13.52
N MET A 150 -11.65 -16.16 -14.73
CA MET A 150 -12.41 -15.03 -15.31
C MET A 150 -11.52 -13.82 -15.66
N TRP A 151 -10.22 -14.07 -15.81
CA TRP A 151 -9.27 -13.07 -16.27
C TRP A 151 -9.12 -13.14 -17.78
N TRP A 152 -8.78 -12.03 -18.41
CA TRP A 152 -8.68 -11.93 -19.86
C TRP A 152 -7.50 -12.73 -20.44
N THR A 153 -6.55 -13.12 -19.60
CA THR A 153 -5.44 -14.02 -19.95
C THR A 153 -4.94 -14.74 -18.69
N LYS A 154 -4.13 -15.78 -18.88
CA LYS A 154 -3.55 -16.53 -17.77
C LYS A 154 -2.47 -15.70 -17.08
N PHE A 155 -2.51 -15.69 -15.75
CA PHE A 155 -1.40 -15.19 -14.95
C PHE A 155 -0.16 -16.08 -15.12
N VAL A 156 1.02 -15.49 -14.94
CA VAL A 156 2.30 -16.20 -15.00
C VAL A 156 2.28 -17.48 -14.17
N ASP A 157 2.81 -18.55 -14.73
CA ASP A 157 3.18 -19.71 -13.94
C ASP A 157 4.57 -19.48 -13.33
N THR A 158 4.59 -19.27 -12.03
CA THR A 158 5.85 -19.09 -11.31
C THR A 158 6.47 -20.42 -10.86
N LYS A 159 5.80 -21.55 -11.07
CA LYS A 159 6.12 -22.87 -10.51
C LYS A 159 5.97 -22.92 -8.99
N GLY A 160 4.95 -22.26 -8.44
CA GLY A 160 4.73 -22.20 -6.99
C GLY A 160 4.16 -23.51 -6.50
N ASP A 161 4.79 -24.09 -5.49
CA ASP A 161 4.28 -25.31 -4.85
C ASP A 161 3.71 -24.98 -3.47
N ARG A 162 2.59 -25.62 -3.15
CA ARG A 162 1.88 -25.49 -1.87
C ARG A 162 2.43 -26.47 -0.83
N ARG A 163 3.22 -27.45 -1.27
CA ARG A 163 3.85 -28.45 -0.40
C ARG A 163 5.07 -27.82 0.28
N VAL A 164 5.11 -27.93 1.61
CA VAL A 164 6.20 -27.39 2.44
C VAL A 164 7.56 -28.04 2.13
N ALA A 165 7.54 -29.28 1.60
CA ALA A 165 8.75 -30.02 1.26
C ALA A 165 9.44 -29.56 -0.05
N THR A 166 8.78 -28.73 -0.86
CA THR A 166 9.30 -28.32 -2.18
C THR A 166 9.59 -26.82 -2.19
N PHE A 167 10.87 -26.46 -2.25
CA PHE A 167 11.26 -25.06 -2.45
C PHE A 167 11.55 -24.78 -3.92
N ASN A 168 10.59 -24.17 -4.60
CA ASN A 168 10.80 -23.65 -5.95
C ASN A 168 11.25 -22.20 -5.85
N HIS A 169 12.50 -21.92 -6.24
CA HIS A 169 13.01 -20.56 -6.27
C HIS A 169 12.31 -19.75 -7.38
N MET A 170 12.05 -18.47 -7.13
CA MET A 170 11.53 -17.54 -8.13
C MET A 170 12.70 -16.75 -8.72
N GLY A 171 13.02 -17.01 -9.99
CA GLY A 171 14.13 -16.34 -10.67
C GLY A 171 15.46 -16.49 -9.91
N ASP A 172 16.41 -15.63 -10.25
CA ASP A 172 17.67 -15.51 -9.52
C ASP A 172 17.62 -14.33 -8.52
N TRP A 173 18.60 -14.23 -7.62
CA TRP A 173 18.70 -13.19 -6.58
C TRP A 173 18.63 -11.77 -7.16
N ILE A 174 19.07 -11.57 -8.40
CA ILE A 174 18.95 -10.30 -9.14
C ILE A 174 17.49 -9.85 -9.25
N TYR A 175 16.58 -10.76 -9.62
CA TYR A 175 15.16 -10.47 -9.80
C TYR A 175 14.40 -10.31 -8.48
N MET A 176 14.88 -10.94 -7.42
CA MET A 176 14.25 -10.88 -6.09
C MET A 176 14.75 -9.73 -5.22
N VAL A 177 16.00 -9.27 -5.45
CA VAL A 177 16.65 -8.26 -4.61
C VAL A 177 17.05 -7.03 -5.41
N VAL A 178 17.92 -7.19 -6.41
CA VAL A 178 18.55 -6.04 -7.09
C VAL A 178 17.52 -5.21 -7.86
N ILE A 179 16.69 -5.85 -8.69
CA ILE A 179 15.74 -5.12 -9.52
C ILE A 179 14.64 -4.44 -8.67
N PRO A 180 13.95 -5.12 -7.74
CA PRO A 180 13.00 -4.45 -6.85
C PRO A 180 13.63 -3.30 -6.07
N ASN A 181 14.87 -3.47 -5.58
CA ASN A 181 15.58 -2.43 -4.87
C ASN A 181 15.93 -1.24 -5.78
N ALA A 182 16.35 -1.49 -7.02
CA ALA A 182 16.58 -0.43 -8.01
C ALA A 182 15.30 0.36 -8.30
N PHE A 183 14.14 -0.29 -8.42
CA PHE A 183 12.85 0.40 -8.55
C PHE A 183 12.51 1.24 -7.31
N PHE A 184 12.78 0.72 -6.11
CA PHE A 184 12.58 1.46 -4.87
C PHE A 184 13.51 2.69 -4.77
N ILE A 185 14.79 2.55 -5.11
CA ILE A 185 15.76 3.65 -5.13
C ILE A 185 15.33 4.67 -6.19
N ALA A 186 15.00 4.24 -7.41
CA ALA A 186 14.54 5.12 -8.47
C ALA A 186 13.30 5.92 -8.05
N HIS A 187 12.31 5.25 -7.43
CA HIS A 187 11.15 5.92 -6.86
C HIS A 187 11.55 6.93 -5.78
N THR A 188 12.45 6.56 -4.86
CA THR A 188 12.91 7.44 -3.78
C THR A 188 13.65 8.66 -4.30
N VAL A 189 14.52 8.50 -5.29
CA VAL A 189 15.22 9.60 -5.97
C VAL A 189 14.24 10.49 -6.69
N LEU A 190 13.31 9.92 -7.46
CA LEU A 190 12.27 10.68 -8.17
C LEU A 190 11.40 11.48 -7.19
N TYR A 191 10.98 10.85 -6.10
CA TYR A 191 10.25 11.51 -5.02
C TYR A 191 11.05 12.68 -4.45
N PHE A 192 12.33 12.46 -4.15
CA PHE A 192 13.19 13.49 -3.58
C PHE A 192 13.36 14.69 -4.53
N VAL A 193 13.59 14.43 -5.82
CA VAL A 193 13.71 15.48 -6.85
C VAL A 193 12.38 16.24 -6.97
N ILE A 194 11.27 15.55 -7.14
CA ILE A 194 9.96 16.20 -7.32
C ILE A 194 9.57 17.00 -6.07
N VAL A 195 9.63 16.39 -4.89
CA VAL A 195 9.12 17.02 -3.67
C VAL A 195 10.10 18.06 -3.13
N HIS A 196 11.38 17.75 -3.03
CA HIS A 196 12.36 18.62 -2.35
C HIS A 196 13.11 19.57 -3.30
N MET A 197 13.19 19.29 -4.61
CA MET A 197 13.86 20.19 -5.56
C MET A 197 12.89 21.01 -6.43
N ILE A 198 11.75 20.43 -6.83
CA ILE A 198 10.79 21.11 -7.72
C ILE A 198 9.67 21.78 -6.92
N ILE A 199 8.86 20.99 -6.19
CA ILE A 199 7.66 21.50 -5.50
C ILE A 199 8.05 22.38 -4.31
N LYS A 200 9.06 21.97 -3.53
CA LYS A 200 9.53 22.67 -2.32
C LYS A 200 8.36 23.09 -1.40
N PRO A 201 7.58 22.13 -0.90
CA PRO A 201 6.37 22.40 -0.15
C PRO A 201 6.69 23.12 1.17
N ASP A 202 5.82 24.08 1.50
CA ASP A 202 5.78 24.83 2.75
C ASP A 202 5.89 23.88 3.98
N GLU A 203 6.43 24.37 5.09
CA GLU A 203 6.68 23.59 6.31
C GLU A 203 5.41 22.97 6.90
N LYS A 204 4.25 23.58 6.62
CA LYS A 204 2.95 23.05 7.02
C LYS A 204 2.60 21.69 6.42
N TYR A 205 3.24 21.30 5.31
CA TYR A 205 2.98 20.01 4.68
C TYR A 205 3.82 18.91 5.31
N ASN A 206 3.17 17.80 5.65
CA ASN A 206 3.85 16.61 6.14
C ASN A 206 4.19 15.69 4.97
N ASP A 207 5.45 15.30 4.93
CA ASP A 207 5.96 14.23 4.08
C ASP A 207 6.47 13.05 4.93
N ASN A 208 6.81 11.94 4.28
CA ASN A 208 7.31 10.74 4.96
C ASN A 208 8.56 11.03 5.80
N TYR A 209 9.48 11.86 5.28
CA TYR A 209 10.74 12.17 5.95
C TYR A 209 10.53 13.02 7.20
N ARG A 210 9.79 14.13 7.09
CA ARG A 210 9.40 15.02 8.18
C ARG A 210 8.65 14.26 9.28
N TYR A 211 7.76 13.35 8.91
CA TYR A 211 7.01 12.53 9.86
C TYR A 211 7.90 11.54 10.63
N LEU A 212 8.75 10.79 9.93
CA LEU A 212 9.65 9.85 10.58
C LEU A 212 10.67 10.57 11.46
N ARG A 213 11.16 11.74 11.01
CA ARG A 213 12.01 12.66 11.78
C ARG A 213 11.37 13.10 13.08
N SER A 214 10.14 13.62 13.02
CA SER A 214 9.47 14.12 14.22
C SER A 214 9.10 13.01 15.19
N LYS A 215 8.66 11.85 14.67
CA LYS A 215 8.14 10.76 15.49
C LYS A 215 9.24 9.92 16.16
N TYR A 216 10.35 9.69 15.48
CA TYR A 216 11.42 8.80 15.94
C TYR A 216 12.70 9.55 16.28
N PHE A 217 13.24 10.33 15.34
CA PHE A 217 14.57 10.92 15.51
C PHE A 217 14.61 12.03 16.57
N LEU A 218 13.62 12.92 16.61
CA LEU A 218 13.55 13.99 17.61
C LEU A 218 13.24 13.52 19.05
N LYS A 219 12.82 12.25 19.23
CA LYS A 219 12.63 11.65 20.56
C LYS A 219 13.92 11.13 21.18
N TRP A 220 14.97 10.97 20.38
CA TRP A 220 16.24 10.48 20.87
C TRP A 220 17.11 11.66 21.32
N ASN A 221 17.59 11.64 22.57
CA ASN A 221 18.32 12.74 23.20
C ASN A 221 19.48 13.29 22.36
N ALA A 222 20.16 12.44 21.60
CA ALA A 222 21.27 12.84 20.73
C ALA A 222 20.86 13.83 19.62
N TYR A 223 19.60 13.85 19.18
CA TYR A 223 19.13 14.61 18.02
C TYR A 223 18.23 15.80 18.38
N GLN A 224 18.10 16.14 19.67
CA GLN A 224 17.26 17.27 20.09
C GLN A 224 17.76 18.63 19.57
N HIS A 225 19.06 18.75 19.29
CA HIS A 225 19.67 19.95 18.71
C HIS A 225 19.24 20.23 17.26
N LEU A 226 18.60 19.26 16.58
CA LEU A 226 18.08 19.41 15.22
C LEU A 226 16.63 19.95 15.19
N LYS A 227 16.00 20.24 16.33
CA LYS A 227 14.65 20.84 16.33
C LYS A 227 14.68 22.18 15.56
N PRO A 228 13.79 22.39 14.57
CA PRO A 228 13.62 23.70 13.98
C PRO A 228 13.20 24.69 15.09
N ARG A 229 13.80 25.88 15.07
CA ARG A 229 13.47 26.97 16.01
C ARG A 229 12.10 27.53 15.71
#